data_AF-A0A1J3IT01-F1
#
_entry.id   AF-A0A1J3IT01-F1
#
_cell.length_a   1.000
_cell.length_b   1.000
_cell.length_c   1.000
_cell.angle_alpha   90.00
_cell.angle_beta   90.00
_cell.angle_gamma   90.00
#
_symmetry.space_group_name_H-M   'P 1'
#
loop_
_entity.id
_entity.type
_entity.pdbx_description
1 polymer ?
#
loop_
_entity_poly.entity_id
_entity_poly.type
_entity_poly.pdbx_seq_one_letter_code
_entity_poly.pdbx_strand_id
1 'polypeptide(L)'
;GGPNSQYPSNKVLIWDDHQSRCISEFSFRSEIRAVKLRRDRIVVVLEHRIYVYSFMDLRLLHQIENLANPRGLCCLSHHMNTSVLACPGVRQGEVRVEHFGLNMV
;
A
#
# COMPACT_ATOMS: atom_id res chain seq x y z
N GLY A 1 -7.99 11.86 3.48
CA GLY A 1 -9.36 12.21 3.89
C GLY A 1 -9.35 12.53 5.37
N GLY A 2 -9.97 13.62 5.78
CA GLY A 2 -10.12 13.96 7.20
C GLY A 2 -11.24 13.16 7.89
N PRO A 3 -11.48 13.41 9.19
CA PRO A 3 -12.46 12.68 10.01
C PRO A 3 -13.92 12.78 9.52
N ASN A 4 -14.22 13.63 8.52
CA ASN A 4 -15.54 13.78 7.88
C ASN A 4 -15.56 13.29 6.42
N SER A 5 -14.78 12.28 6.09
CA SER A 5 -14.85 11.63 4.77
C SER A 5 -16.20 10.92 4.62
N GLN A 6 -16.92 11.13 3.52
CA GLN A 6 -18.12 10.35 3.19
C GLN A 6 -17.83 8.85 3.00
N TYR A 7 -16.55 8.47 2.91
CA TYR A 7 -16.10 7.10 2.69
C TYR A 7 -15.48 6.47 3.94
N PRO A 8 -15.73 5.17 4.20
CA PRO A 8 -15.14 4.44 5.32
C PRO A 8 -13.60 4.48 5.30
N SER A 9 -12.98 4.66 6.46
CA SER A 9 -11.51 4.74 6.61
C SER A 9 -10.78 3.41 6.41
N ASN A 10 -11.51 2.31 6.23
CA ASN A 10 -11.01 0.97 5.97
C ASN A 10 -11.23 0.51 4.52
N LYS A 11 -11.59 1.42 3.62
CA LYS A 11 -11.78 1.13 2.19
C LYS A 11 -10.85 1.94 1.30
N VAL A 12 -10.33 1.30 0.25
CA VAL A 12 -9.65 1.97 -0.87
C VAL A 12 -10.49 1.77 -2.12
N LEU A 13 -10.82 2.87 -2.81
CA LEU A 13 -11.53 2.86 -4.08
C LEU A 13 -10.54 3.19 -5.21
N ILE A 14 -10.52 2.38 -6.26
CA ILE A 14 -9.84 2.71 -7.52
C ILE A 14 -10.88 3.30 -8.46
N TRP A 15 -10.74 4.59 -8.74
CA TRP A 15 -11.61 5.33 -9.64
C TRP A 15 -10.94 5.52 -10.98
N ASP A 16 -11.65 5.21 -12.06
CA ASP A 16 -11.26 5.55 -13.43
C ASP A 16 -12.01 6.83 -13.82
N ASP A 17 -11.27 7.92 -14.02
CA ASP A 17 -11.81 9.24 -14.36
C ASP A 17 -12.32 9.30 -15.80
N HIS A 18 -11.61 8.67 -16.74
CA HIS A 18 -12.04 8.56 -18.14
C HIS A 18 -13.39 7.83 -18.27
N GLN A 19 -13.59 6.76 -17.51
CA GLN A 19 -14.86 6.01 -17.48
C GLN A 19 -15.86 6.57 -16.46
N SER A 20 -15.45 7.55 -15.64
CA SER A 20 -16.26 8.13 -14.56
C SER A 20 -16.91 7.09 -13.65
N ARG A 21 -16.18 6.03 -13.30
CA ARG A 21 -16.69 4.95 -12.44
C ARG A 21 -15.62 4.37 -11.53
N CYS A 22 -16.09 3.79 -10.42
CA CYS A 22 -15.27 2.92 -9.59
C CYS A 22 -15.00 1.61 -10.34
N ILE A 23 -13.73 1.25 -10.50
CA ILE A 23 -13.32 0.01 -11.18
C ILE A 23 -12.91 -1.09 -10.20
N SER A 24 -12.58 -0.74 -8.95
CA SER A 24 -12.31 -1.72 -7.90
C SER A 24 -12.42 -1.12 -6.49
N GLU A 25 -12.68 -1.97 -5.51
CA GLU A 25 -12.71 -1.64 -4.08
C GLU A 25 -11.89 -2.67 -3.30
N PHE A 26 -11.03 -2.20 -2.40
CA PHE A 26 -10.42 -3.00 -1.36
C PHE A 26 -11.04 -2.68 -0.02
N SER A 27 -11.47 -3.71 0.71
CA SER A 27 -12.02 -3.60 2.07
C SER A 27 -11.09 -4.27 3.07
N PHE A 28 -10.71 -3.55 4.13
CA PHE A 28 -9.82 -4.02 5.18
C PHE A 28 -10.55 -4.13 6.53
N ARG A 29 -10.02 -4.97 7.42
CA ARG A 29 -10.59 -5.18 8.77
C ARG A 29 -10.20 -4.09 9.77
N SER A 30 -9.24 -3.24 9.44
CA SER A 30 -8.79 -2.13 10.27
C SER A 30 -8.56 -0.87 9.43
N GLU A 31 -8.38 0.25 10.13
CA GLU A 31 -8.16 1.55 9.53
C GLU A 31 -6.92 1.58 8.64
N ILE A 32 -7.06 2.17 7.47
CA ILE A 32 -5.94 2.43 6.57
C ILE A 32 -5.20 3.66 7.05
N ARG A 33 -3.92 3.50 7.41
CA ARG A 33 -3.04 4.57 7.84
C ARG A 33 -2.45 5.34 6.67
N ALA A 34 -2.16 4.67 5.55
CA ALA A 34 -1.70 5.29 4.32
C ALA A 34 -1.96 4.42 3.09
N VAL A 35 -2.04 5.07 1.93
CA VAL A 35 -1.97 4.41 0.62
C VAL A 35 -0.82 5.03 -0.15
N LYS A 36 0.02 4.19 -0.76
CA LYS A 36 1.11 4.61 -1.67
C LYS A 36 0.91 3.94 -3.02
N LEU A 37 1.20 4.67 -4.08
CA LEU A 37 1.04 4.20 -5.45
C LEU A 37 2.37 4.28 -6.20
N ARG A 38 2.58 3.30 -7.07
CA ARG A 38 3.58 3.28 -8.15
C ARG A 38 2.86 2.75 -9.40
N ARG A 39 3.46 2.92 -10.58
CA ARG A 39 2.87 2.50 -11.87
C ARG A 39 2.38 1.04 -11.87
N ASP A 40 3.03 0.16 -11.12
CA ASP A 40 2.80 -1.29 -11.09
C ASP A 40 2.43 -1.81 -9.69
N ARG A 41 2.30 -0.95 -8.68
CA ARG A 41 2.04 -1.35 -7.29
C ARG A 41 1.03 -0.44 -6.59
N ILE A 42 0.14 -1.05 -5.81
CA ILE A 42 -0.69 -0.39 -4.79
C ILE A 42 -0.22 -0.89 -3.44
N VAL A 43 0.16 0.02 -2.56
CA VAL A 43 0.55 -0.32 -1.19
C VAL A 43 -0.43 0.27 -0.21
N VAL A 44 -1.06 -0.61 0.58
CA VAL A 44 -1.99 -0.24 1.65
C VAL A 44 -1.33 -0.51 2.99
N VAL A 45 -1.20 0.53 3.80
CA VAL A 45 -0.56 0.48 5.11
C VAL A 45 -1.64 0.51 6.18
N LEU A 46 -1.74 -0.57 6.95
CA LEU A 46 -2.48 -0.63 8.20
C LEU A 46 -1.49 -0.48 9.37
N GLU A 47 -2.01 -0.47 10.59
CA GLU A 47 -1.14 -0.30 11.77
C GLU A 47 -0.16 -1.44 12.00
N HIS A 48 -0.55 -2.69 11.73
CA HIS A 48 0.27 -3.89 11.98
C HIS A 48 0.57 -4.72 10.73
N ARG A 49 0.06 -4.28 9.57
CA ARG A 49 0.27 -4.95 8.30
C ARG A 49 0.40 -3.96 7.16
N ILE A 50 1.25 -4.30 6.19
CA ILE A 50 1.34 -3.63 4.90
C ILE A 50 1.01 -4.65 3.82
N TYR A 51 0.10 -4.28 2.92
CA TYR A 51 -0.30 -5.08 1.77
C TYR A 51 0.25 -4.44 0.50
N VAL A 52 0.92 -5.24 -0.33
CA VAL A 52 1.45 -4.82 -1.62
C VAL A 52 0.68 -5.57 -2.71
N TYR A 53 -0.09 -4.85 -3.51
CA TYR A 53 -0.84 -5.38 -4.64
C TYR A 53 -0.19 -4.97 -5.95
N SER A 54 -0.40 -5.78 -6.98
CA SER A 54 -0.15 -5.41 -8.37
C SER A 54 -1.19 -4.38 -8.83
N PHE A 55 -0.75 -3.29 -9.45
CA PHE A 55 -1.70 -2.31 -10.02
C PHE A 55 -2.39 -2.86 -11.29
N MET A 56 -1.77 -3.82 -11.97
CA MET A 56 -2.24 -4.31 -13.28
C MET A 56 -3.44 -5.26 -13.16
N ASP A 57 -3.38 -6.19 -12.21
CA ASP A 57 -4.39 -7.26 -12.02
C ASP A 57 -4.98 -7.28 -10.61
N LEU A 58 -4.61 -6.32 -9.75
CA LEU A 58 -5.11 -6.13 -8.39
C LEU A 58 -4.85 -7.31 -7.44
N ARG A 59 -3.96 -8.23 -7.82
CA ARG A 59 -3.59 -9.37 -6.98
C ARG A 59 -2.67 -8.96 -5.84
N LEU A 60 -2.86 -9.59 -4.68
CA LEU A 60 -1.97 -9.43 -3.54
C LEU A 60 -0.63 -10.12 -3.88
N LEU A 61 0.45 -9.36 -3.84
CA LEU A 61 1.80 -9.84 -4.09
C LEU A 61 2.51 -10.16 -2.77
N HIS A 62 2.45 -9.24 -1.80
CA HIS A 62 3.13 -9.39 -0.52
C HIS A 62 2.29 -8.88 0.64
N GLN A 63 2.45 -9.54 1.78
CA GLN A 63 1.95 -9.10 3.06
C GLN A 63 3.14 -9.01 4.03
N ILE A 64 3.33 -7.83 4.62
CA ILE A 64 4.44 -7.54 5.52
C ILE A 64 3.86 -7.25 6.89
N GLU A 65 4.41 -7.88 7.93
CA GLU A 65 4.08 -7.58 9.32
C GLU A 65 5.02 -6.50 9.87
N ASN A 66 4.47 -5.65 10.74
CA ASN A 66 5.20 -4.59 11.42
C ASN A 66 4.66 -4.43 12.85
N LEU A 67 5.49 -3.90 13.76
CA LEU A 67 5.14 -3.82 15.18
C LEU A 67 3.94 -2.90 15.43
N ALA A 68 4.08 -1.61 15.15
CA ALA A 68 3.02 -0.62 15.19
C ALA A 68 3.43 0.55 14.26
N ASN A 69 2.55 0.89 13.33
CA ASN A 69 2.77 1.97 12.37
C ASN A 69 1.57 2.93 12.35
N PRO A 70 1.27 3.60 13.47
CA PRO A 70 0.11 4.47 13.60
C PRO A 70 0.16 5.68 12.65
N ARG A 71 1.35 6.03 12.16
CA ARG A 71 1.57 7.13 11.21
C ARG A 71 1.58 6.70 9.75
N GLY A 72 1.39 5.42 9.45
CA GLY A 72 1.35 4.92 8.06
C GLY A 72 2.67 5.09 7.29
N LEU A 73 3.81 5.03 7.99
CA LEU A 73 5.14 5.18 7.41
C LEU A 73 5.44 4.03 6.45
N CYS A 74 5.68 4.38 5.20
CA CYS A 74 6.11 3.46 4.15
C CYS A 74 6.65 4.31 2.99
N CYS A 75 7.74 3.85 2.37
CA CYS A 75 8.32 4.45 1.19
C CYS A 75 8.55 3.40 0.10
N LEU A 76 8.34 3.80 -1.15
CA LEU A 76 8.53 2.99 -2.35
C LEU A 76 9.60 3.63 -3.23
N SER A 77 10.49 2.83 -3.80
CA SER A 77 11.41 3.31 -4.83
C SER A 77 10.66 3.75 -6.08
N HIS A 78 11.11 4.84 -6.70
CA HIS A 78 10.52 5.35 -7.94
C HIS A 78 11.16 4.79 -9.21
N HIS A 79 12.31 4.11 -9.10
CA HIS A 79 12.97 3.48 -10.25
C HIS A 79 12.07 2.41 -10.88
N MET A 80 12.00 2.34 -12.21
CA MET A 80 11.10 1.42 -12.92
C MET A 80 11.57 -0.05 -12.87
N ASN A 81 12.89 -0.26 -12.82
CA ASN A 81 13.50 -1.58 -12.94
C ASN A 81 13.70 -2.27 -11.59
N THR A 82 13.54 -1.55 -10.48
CA THR A 82 13.68 -2.08 -9.12
C THR A 82 12.49 -1.68 -8.28
N SER A 83 11.95 -2.64 -7.54
CA SER A 83 10.86 -2.38 -6.60
C SER A 83 11.35 -2.62 -5.17
N VAL A 84 11.71 -1.53 -4.50
CA VAL A 84 12.17 -1.53 -3.11
C VAL A 84 11.14 -0.83 -2.23
N LEU A 85 10.81 -1.42 -1.10
CA LEU A 85 9.93 -0.85 -0.08
C LEU A 85 10.68 -0.75 1.24
N ALA A 86 10.58 0.40 1.91
CA ALA A 86 11.05 0.58 3.27
C ALA A 86 9.88 0.90 4.21
N CYS A 87 9.83 0.24 5.36
CA CYS A 87 8.82 0.46 6.39
C CYS A 87 9.36 0.15 7.80
N PRO A 88 8.66 0.54 8.87
CA PRO A 88 8.98 0.03 10.21
C PRO A 88 8.96 -1.50 10.26
N GLY A 89 9.93 -2.09 10.98
CA GLY A 89 10.03 -3.53 11.19
C GLY A 89 9.16 -4.04 12.34
N VAL A 90 9.45 -5.27 12.79
CA VAL A 90 8.73 -5.92 13.90
C VAL A 90 9.35 -5.63 15.28
N ARG A 91 10.51 -4.97 15.31
CA ARG A 91 11.18 -4.52 16.53
C ARG A 91 11.26 -3.00 16.57
N GLN A 92 11.25 -2.45 17.79
CA GLN A 92 11.42 -1.02 18.00
C GLN A 92 12.79 -0.56 17.43
N GLY A 93 12.77 0.54 16.67
CA GLY A 93 13.97 1.08 16.02
C GLY A 93 14.38 0.37 14.72
N GLU A 94 13.67 -0.68 14.31
CA GLU A 94 13.97 -1.42 13.08
C GLU A 94 13.32 -0.78 11.86
N VAL A 95 14.09 -0.65 10.77
CA VAL A 95 13.57 -0.38 9.43
C VAL A 95 13.74 -1.65 8.60
N ARG A 96 12.62 -2.16 8.10
CA ARG A 96 12.59 -3.30 7.17
C ARG A 96 12.68 -2.77 5.74
N VAL A 97 13.58 -3.36 4.96
CA VAL A 97 13.74 -3.06 3.53
C VAL A 97 13.47 -4.33 2.74
N GLU A 98 12.45 -4.29 1.90
CA GLU A 98 12.07 -5.38 1.00
C GLU A 98 12.47 -5.04 -0.42
N HIS A 99 13.21 -5.95 -1.07
CA HIS A 99 13.59 -5.84 -2.47
C HIS A 99 12.82 -6.90 -3.27
N PHE A 100 11.75 -6.49 -3.97
CA PHE A 100 10.86 -7.39 -4.70
C PHE A 100 11.41 -7.84 -6.08
N GLY A 101 12.72 -7.71 -6.28
CA GLY A 101 13.41 -8.13 -7.50
C GLY A 101 13.53 -7.03 -8.56
N LEU A 102 14.22 -7.40 -9.64
CA LEU A 102 14.31 -6.60 -10.85
C LEU A 102 13.08 -6.88 -11.71
N ASN A 103 12.38 -5.83 -12.14
CA ASN A 103 11.44 -5.94 -13.24
C ASN A 103 12.29 -6.08 -14.51
N MET A 104 12.65 -7.31 -14.88
CA MET A 104 13.29 -7.59 -16.16
C MET A 104 12.23 -7.42 -17.25
N VAL A 105 12.32 -6.32 -17.99
CA VAL A 105 11.60 -6.12 -19.25
C VAL A 105 12.29 -6.95 -20.33
#